data_AF-A0A7V6DCU0-F1
#
_entry.id   AF-A0A7V6DCU0-F1
#
_cell.length_a   1.000
_cell.length_b   1.000
_cell.length_c   1.000
_cell.angle_alpha   90.00
_cell.angle_beta   90.00
_cell.angle_gamma   90.00
#
_symmetry.space_group_name_H-M   'P 1'
#
loop_
_entity.id
_entity.type
_entity.pdbx_description
1 polymer ?
#
loop_
_entity_poly.entity_id
_entity_poly.type
_entity_poly.pdbx_seq_one_letter_code
_entity_poly.pdbx_strand_id
1 'polypeptide(L)'
;MVLAESNFRPDAVSRAGAMGLGQLMPSTARGLGVSNPFDPVQNLAGAIRLLHGHLNTYSGGRAYREGTVSWNDIILAMAAYNAGSGAVRKYGGVPPYRETQNYVKRVIAFYKQLCGIK
;
A
#
# COMPACT_ATOMS: atom_id res chain seq x y z
N MET A 1 -5.48 2.48 -3.88
CA MET A 1 -5.02 2.33 -2.49
C MET A 1 -5.73 3.30 -1.55
N VAL A 2 -5.56 4.61 -1.68
CA VAL A 2 -6.11 5.63 -0.74
C VAL A 2 -7.61 5.47 -0.46
N LEU A 3 -8.42 5.23 -1.49
CA LEU A 3 -9.86 4.95 -1.32
C LEU A 3 -10.12 3.73 -0.40
N ALA A 4 -9.30 2.68 -0.52
CA ALA A 4 -9.40 1.51 0.36
C ALA A 4 -8.86 1.78 1.77
N GLU A 5 -7.86 2.63 1.92
CA GLU A 5 -7.24 2.92 3.22
C GLU A 5 -8.12 3.80 4.10
N SER A 6 -8.56 4.93 3.56
CA SER A 6 -9.15 6.00 4.37
C SER A 6 -10.49 6.52 3.83
N ASN A 7 -10.93 6.05 2.67
CA ASN A 7 -12.01 6.68 1.90
C ASN A 7 -11.73 8.17 1.63
N PHE A 8 -10.47 8.50 1.33
CA PHE A 8 -9.98 9.87 1.12
C PHE A 8 -10.11 10.81 2.34
N ARG A 9 -10.21 10.27 3.56
CA ARG A 9 -10.27 11.06 4.79
C ARG A 9 -8.87 11.28 5.38
N PRO A 10 -8.32 12.51 5.38
CA PRO A 10 -6.97 12.77 5.87
C PRO A 10 -6.84 12.68 7.39
N ASP A 11 -7.95 12.73 8.13
CA ASP A 11 -8.05 12.62 9.59
C ASP A 11 -8.35 11.19 10.08
N ALA A 12 -8.40 10.21 9.17
CA ALA A 12 -8.74 8.84 9.51
C ALA A 12 -7.71 8.18 10.45
N VAL A 13 -8.21 7.52 11.49
CA VAL A 13 -7.40 6.68 12.40
C VAL A 13 -8.03 5.28 12.50
N SER A 14 -7.24 4.24 12.24
CA SER A 14 -7.69 2.85 12.39
C SER A 14 -7.69 2.41 13.86
N ARG A 15 -8.37 1.31 14.17
CA ARG A 15 -8.34 0.69 15.51
C ARG A 15 -6.92 0.27 15.94
N ALA A 16 -6.05 -0.03 14.99
CA ALA A 16 -4.65 -0.38 15.25
C ALA A 16 -3.74 0.86 15.38
N GLY A 17 -4.26 2.07 15.15
CA GLY A 17 -3.51 3.32 15.23
C GLY A 17 -2.86 3.75 13.91
N ALA A 18 -3.26 3.19 12.78
CA ALA A 18 -2.83 3.64 11.45
C ALA A 18 -3.47 5.01 11.13
N MET A 19 -2.73 5.94 10.51
CA MET A 19 -3.13 7.35 10.43
C MET A 19 -3.12 7.91 8.99
N GLY A 20 -4.10 8.78 8.71
CA GLY A 20 -4.17 9.61 7.51
C GLY A 20 -4.50 8.87 6.22
N LEU A 21 -4.30 9.53 5.08
CA LEU A 21 -4.79 9.06 3.78
C LEU A 21 -4.33 7.65 3.39
N GLY A 22 -3.06 7.35 3.63
CA GLY A 22 -2.42 6.07 3.37
C GLY A 22 -2.38 5.13 4.57
N GLN A 23 -2.99 5.51 5.71
CA GLN A 23 -3.05 4.69 6.92
C GLN A 23 -1.66 4.16 7.34
N LEU A 24 -0.70 5.07 7.52
CA LEU A 24 0.63 4.70 7.97
C LEU A 24 0.64 4.45 9.48
N MET A 25 1.27 3.35 9.91
CA MET A 25 1.55 3.13 11.33
C MET A 25 2.52 4.20 11.87
N PRO A 26 2.44 4.59 13.16
CA PRO A 26 3.26 5.68 13.70
C PRO A 26 4.77 5.49 13.50
N SER A 27 5.28 4.27 13.70
CA SER A 27 6.70 3.94 13.46
C SER A 27 7.08 4.03 11.99
N THR A 28 6.21 3.55 11.09
CA THR A 28 6.39 3.62 9.65
C THR A 28 6.38 5.07 9.15
N ALA A 29 5.45 5.89 9.61
CA ALA A 29 5.39 7.32 9.28
C ALA A 29 6.71 8.03 9.63
N ARG A 30 7.22 7.83 10.85
CA ARG A 30 8.52 8.39 11.28
C ARG A 30 9.67 7.92 10.38
N GLY A 31 9.75 6.62 10.09
CA GLY A 31 10.78 6.05 9.22
C GLY A 31 10.75 6.58 7.78
N LEU A 32 9.61 7.11 7.34
CA LEU A 32 9.40 7.68 6.00
C LEU A 32 9.50 9.21 5.96
N GLY A 33 9.90 9.84 7.07
CA GLY A 33 10.03 11.30 7.17
C GLY A 33 8.70 12.05 7.22
N VAL A 34 7.61 11.38 7.62
CA VAL A 34 6.29 12.00 7.81
C VAL A 34 6.21 12.53 9.24
N SER A 35 6.30 13.84 9.43
CA SER A 35 6.24 14.48 10.74
C SER A 35 4.80 14.74 11.19
N ASN A 36 3.90 15.05 10.25
CA ASN A 36 2.46 15.13 10.49
C ASN A 36 1.73 14.08 9.62
N PRO A 37 1.25 12.96 10.20
CA PRO A 37 0.54 11.93 9.44
C PRO A 37 -0.87 12.37 8.99
N PHE A 38 -1.41 13.47 9.51
CA PHE A 38 -2.68 14.04 9.07
C PHE A 38 -2.51 15.13 8.00
N ASP A 39 -1.27 15.56 7.72
CA ASP A 39 -1.00 16.36 6.53
C ASP A 39 -1.11 15.46 5.28
N PRO A 40 -2.04 15.75 4.35
CA PRO A 40 -2.33 14.85 3.24
C PRO A 40 -1.12 14.70 2.30
N VAL A 41 -0.33 15.76 2.11
CA VAL A 41 0.82 15.75 1.21
C VAL A 41 1.94 14.89 1.78
N GLN A 42 2.28 15.08 3.06
CA GLN A 42 3.30 14.28 3.74
C GLN A 42 2.89 12.82 3.82
N ASN A 43 1.64 12.54 4.23
CA ASN A 43 1.15 11.18 4.37
C ASN A 43 1.18 10.43 3.03
N LEU A 44 0.68 11.05 1.95
CA LEU A 44 0.74 10.45 0.61
C LEU A 44 2.17 10.27 0.13
N ALA A 45 3.06 11.24 0.36
CA ALA A 45 4.48 11.09 -0.01
C ALA A 45 5.14 9.92 0.72
N GLY A 46 4.86 9.73 2.02
CA GLY A 46 5.31 8.55 2.78
C GLY A 46 4.72 7.25 2.24
N ALA A 47 3.39 7.22 2.03
CA ALA A 47 2.69 6.06 1.49
C ALA A 47 3.22 5.64 0.11
N ILE A 48 3.50 6.61 -0.77
CA ILE A 48 4.10 6.38 -2.09
C ILE A 48 5.51 5.82 -1.95
N ARG A 49 6.35 6.35 -1.05
CA ARG A 49 7.71 5.81 -0.80
C ARG A 49 7.66 4.35 -0.34
N LEU A 50 6.75 4.03 0.58
CA LEU A 50 6.56 2.66 1.06
C LEU A 50 6.12 1.72 -0.06
N LEU A 51 5.08 2.11 -0.81
CA LEU A 51 4.58 1.34 -1.93
C LEU A 51 5.65 1.16 -3.01
N HIS A 52 6.37 2.23 -3.36
CA HIS A 52 7.44 2.18 -4.35
C HIS A 52 8.56 1.22 -3.93
N GLY A 53 8.92 1.20 -2.64
CA GLY A 53 9.84 0.21 -2.08
C GLY A 53 9.35 -1.23 -2.31
N HIS A 54 8.09 -1.51 -2.02
CA HIS A 54 7.49 -2.83 -2.28
C HIS A 54 7.46 -3.20 -3.76
N LEU A 55 7.04 -2.29 -4.64
CA LEU A 55 7.04 -2.53 -6.09
C LEU A 55 8.46 -2.85 -6.60
N ASN A 56 9.47 -2.11 -6.13
CA ASN A 56 10.86 -2.37 -6.48
C ASN A 56 11.31 -3.76 -5.98
N THR A 57 10.94 -4.15 -4.76
CA THR A 57 11.22 -5.49 -4.22
C THR A 57 10.59 -6.60 -5.06
N TYR A 58 9.28 -6.54 -5.30
CA TYR A 58 8.55 -7.64 -5.93
C TYR A 58 8.74 -7.72 -7.45
N SER A 59 8.98 -6.60 -8.12
CA SER A 59 9.35 -6.59 -9.54
C SER A 59 10.79 -7.03 -9.81
N GLY A 60 11.58 -7.33 -8.77
CA GLY A 60 13.00 -7.65 -8.90
C GLY A 60 13.85 -6.46 -9.34
N GLY A 61 13.40 -5.22 -9.11
CA GLY A 61 14.06 -4.00 -9.51
C GLY A 61 13.62 -3.42 -10.86
N ARG A 62 12.75 -4.11 -11.61
CA ARG A 62 12.27 -3.65 -12.92
C ARG A 62 11.46 -2.36 -12.85
N ALA A 63 10.70 -2.17 -11.77
CA ALA A 63 9.95 -0.94 -11.56
C ALA A 63 10.84 0.31 -11.67
N TYR A 64 12.06 0.24 -11.11
CA TYR A 64 13.02 1.33 -11.15
C TYR A 64 13.85 1.37 -12.44
N ARG A 65 14.36 0.22 -12.89
CA ARG A 65 15.30 0.14 -14.02
C ARG A 65 14.65 0.29 -15.39
N GLU A 66 13.41 -0.17 -15.51
CA GLU A 66 12.73 -0.35 -16.80
C GLU A 66 11.39 0.39 -16.86
N GLY A 67 10.89 0.90 -15.72
CA GLY A 67 9.56 1.52 -15.64
C GLY A 67 8.41 0.53 -15.84
N THR A 68 8.68 -0.77 -15.70
CA THR A 68 7.69 -1.83 -15.92
C THR A 68 7.30 -2.52 -14.63
N VAL A 69 5.99 -2.76 -14.46
CA VAL A 69 5.41 -3.52 -13.34
C VAL A 69 4.36 -4.47 -13.89
N SER A 70 4.39 -5.73 -13.46
CA SER A 70 3.34 -6.69 -13.77
C SER A 70 2.19 -6.58 -12.77
N TRP A 71 1.03 -7.13 -13.14
CA TRP A 71 -0.10 -7.27 -12.20
C TRP A 71 0.27 -8.04 -10.93
N ASN A 72 1.11 -9.06 -11.06
CA ASN A 72 1.58 -9.83 -9.92
C ASN A 72 2.45 -8.98 -8.99
N ASP A 73 3.31 -8.12 -9.53
CA ASP A 73 4.15 -7.21 -8.73
C ASP A 73 3.27 -6.23 -7.92
N ILE A 74 2.21 -5.71 -8.54
CA ILE A 74 1.23 -4.84 -7.88
C ILE A 74 0.49 -5.60 -6.78
N ILE A 75 0.03 -6.82 -7.05
CA ILE A 75 -0.66 -7.68 -6.07
C ILE A 75 0.22 -7.93 -4.85
N LEU A 76 1.47 -8.32 -5.05
CA LEU A 76 2.41 -8.59 -3.97
C LEU A 76 2.78 -7.31 -3.19
N ALA A 77 2.95 -6.18 -3.88
CA ALA A 77 3.21 -4.91 -3.23
C ALA A 77 2.03 -4.44 -2.36
N MET A 78 0.79 -4.60 -2.84
CA MET A 78 -0.42 -4.31 -2.04
C MET A 78 -0.57 -5.26 -0.86
N ALA A 79 -0.26 -6.56 -1.04
CA ALA A 79 -0.28 -7.52 0.05
C ALA A 79 0.76 -7.18 1.12
N ALA A 80 1.96 -6.73 0.73
CA ALA A 80 3.00 -6.30 1.65
C ALA A 80 2.65 -4.99 2.36
N TYR A 81 1.97 -4.07 1.68
CA TYR A 81 1.48 -2.83 2.27
C TYR A 81 0.50 -3.10 3.43
N ASN A 82 -0.41 -4.06 3.25
CA ASN A 82 -1.43 -4.40 4.25
C ASN A 82 -0.93 -5.39 5.33
N ALA A 83 -0.26 -6.48 4.95
CA ALA A 83 0.13 -7.55 5.87
C ALA A 83 1.60 -7.49 6.33
N GLY A 84 2.39 -6.57 5.76
CA GLY A 84 3.83 -6.52 5.94
C GLY A 84 4.59 -7.47 5.00
N SER A 85 5.77 -7.05 4.57
CA SER A 85 6.66 -7.83 3.68
C SER A 85 7.11 -9.16 4.29
N GLY A 86 7.19 -9.25 5.62
CA GLY A 86 7.50 -10.48 6.36
C GLY A 86 6.45 -11.58 6.13
N ALA A 87 5.16 -11.22 6.12
CA ALA A 87 4.08 -12.16 5.86
C ALA A 87 4.11 -12.64 4.41
N VAL A 88 4.26 -11.73 3.45
CA VAL A 88 4.34 -12.09 2.02
C VAL A 88 5.53 -13.03 1.75
N ARG A 89 6.69 -12.76 2.35
CA ARG A 89 7.86 -13.64 2.25
C ARG A 89 7.59 -15.02 2.87
N LYS A 90 6.99 -15.07 4.06
CA LYS A 90 6.68 -16.32 4.77
C LYS A 90 5.78 -17.24 3.93
N TYR A 91 4.81 -16.68 3.22
CA TYR A 91 3.85 -17.46 2.43
C TYR A 91 4.21 -17.56 0.94
N GLY A 92 5.30 -16.94 0.48
CA GLY A 92 5.69 -16.93 -0.93
C GLY A 92 4.69 -16.24 -1.86
N GLY A 93 3.85 -15.35 -1.33
CA GLY A 93 2.73 -14.77 -2.06
C GLY A 93 1.77 -13.98 -1.17
N VAL A 94 0.55 -13.73 -1.65
CA VAL A 94 -0.50 -13.12 -0.82
C VAL A 94 -0.81 -14.05 0.36
N PRO A 95 -0.63 -13.62 1.62
CA PRO A 95 -0.85 -14.49 2.77
C PRO A 95 -2.33 -14.94 2.85
N PRO A 96 -2.64 -16.09 3.48
CA PRO A 96 -4.00 -16.60 3.65
C PRO A 96 -4.79 -15.83 4.73
N TYR A 97 -4.56 -14.52 4.82
CA TYR A 97 -5.29 -13.62 5.71
C TYR A 97 -6.48 -13.06 4.93
N ARG A 98 -7.69 -13.37 5.40
CA ARG A 98 -8.93 -12.94 4.77
C ARG A 98 -8.96 -11.42 4.55
N GLU A 99 -8.47 -10.66 5.53
CA GLU A 99 -8.34 -9.20 5.43
C GLU A 99 -7.46 -8.77 4.25
N THR A 100 -6.26 -9.33 4.14
CA THR A 100 -5.30 -8.99 3.08
C THR A 100 -5.81 -9.37 1.69
N GLN A 101 -6.39 -10.56 1.54
CA GLN A 101 -6.98 -10.98 0.26
C GLN A 101 -8.12 -10.05 -0.16
N ASN A 102 -8.98 -9.66 0.78
CA ASN A 102 -10.07 -8.72 0.52
C ASN A 102 -9.55 -7.31 0.20
N TYR A 103 -8.51 -6.87 0.91
CA TYR A 103 -7.85 -5.59 0.68
C TYR A 103 -7.31 -5.51 -0.76
N VAL A 104 -6.54 -6.50 -1.20
CA VAL A 104 -5.98 -6.54 -2.56
C VAL A 104 -7.10 -6.52 -3.61
N LYS A 105 -8.14 -7.36 -3.44
CA LYS A 105 -9.31 -7.38 -4.34
C LYS A 105 -9.99 -6.01 -4.42
N ARG A 106 -10.20 -5.34 -3.29
CA ARG A 106 -10.79 -3.99 -3.23
C ARG A 106 -9.94 -2.97 -3.95
N VAL A 107 -8.63 -2.95 -3.73
CA VAL A 107 -7.74 -1.98 -4.39
C VAL A 107 -7.77 -2.15 -5.90
N ILE A 108 -7.74 -3.39 -6.41
CA ILE A 108 -7.81 -3.67 -7.84
C ILE A 108 -9.17 -3.27 -8.40
N ALA A 109 -10.26 -3.58 -7.70
CA ALA A 109 -11.61 -3.18 -8.12
C ALA A 109 -11.73 -1.65 -8.23
N PHE A 110 -11.27 -0.91 -7.21
CA PHE A 110 -11.26 0.55 -7.26
C PHE A 110 -10.38 1.10 -8.37
N TYR A 111 -9.20 0.53 -8.60
CA TYR A 111 -8.32 0.94 -9.70
C TYR A 111 -9.03 0.77 -11.05
N LYS A 112 -9.61 -0.39 -11.31
CA LYS A 112 -10.36 -0.65 -12.55
C LYS A 112 -11.52 0.33 -12.72
N GLN A 113 -12.32 0.52 -11.68
CA GLN A 113 -13.45 1.45 -11.69
C GLN A 113 -13.00 2.89 -12.00
N LEU A 114 -11.98 3.39 -11.31
CA LEU A 114 -11.49 4.76 -11.49
C LEU A 114 -10.83 4.99 -12.85
N CYS A 115 -10.23 3.96 -13.44
CA CYS A 115 -9.63 4.01 -14.78
C CYS A 115 -10.60 3.64 -15.91
N GLY A 116 -11.87 3.34 -15.62
CA GLY A 116 -12.85 2.93 -16.64
C GLY A 116 -12.56 1.57 -17.30
N ILE A 117 -11.78 0.71 -16.63
CA ILE A 117 -11.45 -0.64 -17.10
C ILE A 117 -12.59 -1.58 -16.68
N LYS A 118 -13.25 -2.20 -17.66
CA LYS A 118 -14.33 -3.18 -17.44
C LYS A 118 -13.78 -4.54 -17.03
#